data_AF-A0AA38M470-F1
#
_entry.id   AF-A0AA38M470-F1
#
_cell.length_a   1.000
_cell.length_b   1.000
_cell.length_c   1.000
_cell.angle_alpha   90.00
_cell.angle_beta   90.00
_cell.angle_gamma   90.00
#
_symmetry.space_group_name_H-M   'P 1'
#
loop_
_entity.id
_entity.type
_entity.pdbx_description
1 polymer ?
#
loop_
_entity_poly.entity_id
_entity_poly.type
_entity_poly.pdbx_seq_one_letter_code
_entity_poly.pdbx_strand_id
1 'polypeptide(L)'
;MPPLFLLLVAAADAARNVTVSKCCPFSHTLTNENKCVPVTAPEWNLRVYSPTSRKYLPLNQVPPNWHLQEAIKPPCSIPGLLTTSTLGSYVPFRNGSLFVVHNNKLVHPPDYCIDYNAMLYCLQEEQEAQNITFVQVKKCCGENAIFSDTNKTCIHMKNGGYKVDVGSEKRLVEGFPN
;
A
#
# COMPACT_ATOMS: atom_id res chain seq x y z
N MET A 1 53.20 -21.86 -10.98
CA MET A 1 52.25 -21.11 -10.13
C MET A 1 51.20 -20.49 -11.03
N PRO A 2 49.99 -21.08 -11.18
CA PRO A 2 48.91 -20.45 -11.93
C PRO A 2 48.12 -19.48 -11.03
N PRO A 3 47.57 -18.37 -11.57
CA PRO A 3 46.81 -17.43 -10.79
C PRO A 3 45.39 -17.95 -10.54
N LEU A 4 44.97 -17.90 -9.29
CA LEU A 4 43.62 -18.22 -8.84
C LEU A 4 42.68 -17.06 -9.22
N PHE A 5 41.93 -17.20 -10.32
CA PHE A 5 40.85 -16.26 -10.64
C PHE A 5 39.68 -16.49 -9.68
N LEU A 6 39.54 -15.61 -8.70
CA LEU A 6 38.35 -15.51 -7.84
C LEU A 6 37.17 -15.00 -8.67
N LEU A 7 36.32 -15.93 -9.12
CA LEU A 7 34.99 -15.61 -9.65
C LEU A 7 34.13 -15.09 -8.51
N LEU A 8 33.95 -13.77 -8.45
CA LEU A 8 32.90 -13.13 -7.65
C LEU A 8 31.55 -13.52 -8.25
N VAL A 9 30.92 -14.55 -7.69
CA VAL A 9 29.53 -14.87 -7.99
C VAL A 9 28.67 -13.81 -7.31
N ALA A 10 28.30 -12.77 -8.05
CA ALA A 10 27.23 -11.87 -7.62
C ALA A 10 25.94 -12.70 -7.55
N ALA A 11 25.50 -13.04 -6.34
CA ALA A 11 24.19 -13.60 -6.11
C ALA A 11 23.15 -12.53 -6.47
N ALA A 12 22.75 -12.49 -7.73
CA ALA A 12 21.57 -11.75 -8.14
C ALA A 12 20.38 -12.43 -7.46
N ASP A 13 19.84 -11.76 -6.44
CA ASP A 13 18.61 -12.15 -5.78
C ASP A 13 17.50 -12.14 -6.83
N ALA A 14 17.28 -13.30 -7.45
CA ALA A 14 16.33 -13.48 -8.53
C ALA A 14 14.92 -13.41 -7.93
N ALA A 15 14.43 -12.18 -7.79
CA ALA A 15 13.07 -11.92 -7.38
C ALA A 15 12.12 -12.73 -8.28
N ARG A 16 11.27 -13.57 -7.67
CA ARG A 16 10.30 -14.37 -8.41
C ARG A 16 9.44 -13.44 -9.29
N ASN A 17 9.21 -13.85 -10.52
CA ASN A 17 8.32 -13.14 -11.42
C ASN A 17 6.90 -13.14 -10.82
N VAL A 18 6.25 -11.99 -10.84
CA VAL A 18 4.88 -11.81 -10.37
C VAL A 18 4.08 -11.11 -11.46
N THR A 19 2.82 -11.54 -11.63
CA THR A 19 1.89 -10.86 -12.52
C THR A 19 1.10 -9.83 -11.72
N VAL A 20 1.07 -8.59 -12.20
CA VAL A 20 0.32 -7.49 -11.59
C VAL A 20 -0.56 -6.86 -12.66
N SER A 21 -1.85 -6.71 -12.38
CA SER A 21 -2.78 -6.14 -13.36
C SER A 21 -2.62 -4.63 -13.48
N LYS A 22 -2.65 -4.10 -14.70
CA LYS A 22 -2.91 -2.69 -14.98
C LYS A 22 -4.40 -2.50 -15.27
N CYS A 23 -5.03 -1.55 -14.57
CA CYS A 23 -6.48 -1.35 -14.60
C CYS A 23 -7.01 -1.03 -16.00
N CYS A 24 -6.32 -0.12 -16.69
CA CYS A 24 -6.64 0.31 -18.05
C CYS A 24 -5.64 -0.25 -19.06
N PRO A 25 -5.95 -0.19 -20.38
CA PRO A 25 -4.94 -0.39 -21.42
C PRO A 25 -3.72 0.53 -21.23
N PHE A 26 -2.55 0.16 -21.74
CA PHE A 26 -1.32 0.98 -21.66
C PHE A 26 -1.47 2.36 -22.32
N SER A 27 -2.35 2.48 -23.31
CA SER A 27 -2.70 3.76 -23.94
C SER A 27 -3.67 4.62 -23.11
N HIS A 28 -4.11 4.15 -21.93
CA HIS A 28 -5.12 4.80 -21.11
C HIS A 28 -4.69 4.92 -19.63
N THR A 29 -5.27 5.90 -18.93
CA THR A 29 -5.15 6.08 -17.49
C THR A 29 -6.51 5.97 -16.81
N LEU A 30 -6.50 5.51 -15.56
CA LEU A 30 -7.69 5.45 -14.72
C LEU A 30 -8.00 6.85 -14.14
N THR A 31 -9.26 7.27 -14.22
CA THR A 31 -9.77 8.52 -13.62
C THR A 31 -10.40 8.26 -12.25
N ASN A 32 -10.72 9.34 -11.54
CA ASN A 32 -11.39 9.27 -10.23
C ASN A 32 -12.80 8.67 -10.28
N GLU A 33 -13.43 8.72 -11.46
CA GLU A 33 -14.74 8.12 -11.73
C GLU A 33 -14.63 6.66 -12.16
N ASN A 34 -13.47 6.01 -11.95
CA ASN A 34 -13.19 4.63 -12.33
C ASN A 34 -13.35 4.39 -13.85
N LYS A 35 -13.01 5.38 -14.68
CA LYS A 35 -13.05 5.30 -16.15
C LYS A 35 -11.64 5.28 -16.72
N CYS A 36 -11.48 4.59 -17.85
CA CYS A 36 -10.23 4.60 -18.61
C CYS A 36 -10.31 5.68 -19.69
N VAL A 37 -9.37 6.62 -19.68
CA VAL A 37 -9.27 7.69 -20.69
C VAL A 37 -7.92 7.66 -21.38
N PRO A 38 -7.82 8.01 -22.68
CA PRO A 38 -6.55 8.02 -23.40
C PRO A 38 -5.51 8.92 -22.73
N VAL A 39 -4.24 8.51 -22.76
CA VAL A 39 -3.10 9.28 -22.25
C VAL A 39 -1.97 9.31 -23.29
N THR A 40 -1.39 10.49 -23.51
CA THR A 40 -0.37 10.72 -24.56
C THR A 40 1.07 10.53 -24.07
N ALA A 41 1.34 10.79 -22.79
CA ALA A 41 2.66 10.65 -22.18
C ALA A 41 2.53 9.98 -20.80
N PRO A 42 2.29 8.66 -20.75
CA PRO A 42 2.12 7.96 -19.50
C PRO A 42 3.43 7.90 -18.70
N GLU A 43 3.36 8.22 -17.42
CA GLU A 43 4.48 8.13 -16.49
C GLU A 43 4.05 7.36 -15.23
N TRP A 44 4.87 6.40 -14.80
CA TRP A 44 4.58 5.60 -13.63
C TRP A 44 4.92 6.32 -12.34
N ASN A 45 3.92 6.86 -11.65
CA ASN A 45 4.16 7.44 -10.33
C ASN A 45 3.96 6.40 -9.22
N LEU A 46 4.84 5.38 -9.22
CA LEU A 46 4.79 4.24 -8.30
C LEU A 46 6.04 4.19 -7.41
N ARG A 47 5.86 4.28 -6.10
CA ARG A 47 6.95 4.18 -5.11
C ARG A 47 7.03 2.76 -4.54
N VAL A 48 7.63 1.84 -5.29
CA VAL A 48 7.76 0.44 -4.84
C VAL A 48 8.85 0.30 -3.77
N TYR A 49 8.49 -0.24 -2.62
CA TYR A 49 9.41 -0.52 -1.53
C TYR A 49 10.02 -1.92 -1.65
N SER A 50 11.31 -2.03 -1.36
CA SER A 50 12.06 -3.27 -1.29
C SER A 50 12.50 -3.52 0.15
N PRO A 51 11.86 -4.46 0.87
CA PRO A 51 12.24 -4.80 2.24
C PRO A 51 13.70 -5.29 2.34
N THR A 52 14.16 -6.08 1.36
CA THR A 52 15.53 -6.63 1.32
C THR A 52 16.59 -5.54 1.31
N SER A 53 16.40 -4.50 0.49
CA SER A 53 17.36 -3.39 0.36
C SER A 53 17.01 -2.19 1.25
N ARG A 54 15.88 -2.25 1.98
CA ARG A 54 15.33 -1.18 2.83
C ARG A 54 15.22 0.18 2.11
N LYS A 55 14.93 0.15 0.81
CA LYS A 55 14.88 1.33 -0.06
C LYS A 55 13.71 1.24 -1.02
N TYR A 56 13.28 2.40 -1.52
CA TYR A 56 12.40 2.48 -2.67
C TYR A 56 13.19 2.24 -3.96
N LEU A 57 12.52 1.63 -4.95
CA LEU A 57 13.03 1.55 -6.31
C LEU A 57 13.06 2.96 -6.97
N PRO A 58 13.83 3.14 -8.05
CA PRO A 58 13.79 4.37 -8.84
C PRO A 58 12.35 4.73 -9.26
N LEU A 59 12.06 6.03 -9.27
CA LEU A 59 10.77 6.55 -9.74
C LEU A 59 10.57 6.23 -11.23
N ASN A 60 9.32 6.31 -11.68
CA ASN A 60 8.96 6.19 -13.10
C ASN A 60 9.19 4.81 -13.72
N GLN A 61 9.41 3.81 -12.88
CA GLN A 61 9.66 2.44 -13.30
C GLN A 61 8.82 1.47 -12.49
N VAL A 62 8.29 0.45 -13.16
CA VAL A 62 7.76 -0.74 -12.50
C VAL A 62 8.91 -1.71 -12.22
N PRO A 63 8.82 -2.54 -11.17
CA PRO A 63 9.84 -3.52 -10.85
C PRO A 63 10.11 -4.46 -12.05
N PRO A 64 11.38 -4.79 -12.34
CA PRO A 64 11.72 -5.62 -13.51
C PRO A 64 11.19 -7.06 -13.42
N ASN A 65 10.85 -7.53 -12.23
CA ASN A 65 10.24 -8.84 -12.00
C ASN A 65 8.70 -8.82 -12.08
N TRP A 66 8.09 -7.68 -12.42
CA TRP A 66 6.66 -7.58 -12.63
C TRP A 66 6.32 -7.81 -14.10
N HIS A 67 5.35 -8.68 -14.34
CA HIS A 67 4.70 -8.84 -15.62
C HIS A 67 3.33 -8.15 -15.55
N LEU A 68 3.18 -7.06 -16.33
CA LEU A 68 1.94 -6.29 -16.31
C LEU A 68 0.93 -6.86 -17.32
N GLN A 69 -0.29 -7.14 -16.85
CA GLN A 69 -1.42 -7.49 -17.70
C GLN A 69 -2.41 -6.33 -17.74
N GLU A 70 -2.63 -5.75 -18.91
CA GLU A 70 -3.47 -4.56 -19.07
C GLU A 70 -4.96 -4.86 -19.18
N ALA A 71 -5.78 -3.83 -18.96
CA ALA A 71 -7.24 -3.88 -19.08
C ALA A 71 -7.91 -4.91 -18.14
N ILE A 72 -7.31 -5.16 -16.98
CA ILE A 72 -7.85 -6.07 -15.95
C ILE A 72 -8.12 -5.27 -14.68
N LYS A 73 -9.42 -5.14 -14.34
CA LYS A 73 -9.87 -4.61 -13.05
C LYS A 73 -10.03 -5.75 -12.03
N PRO A 74 -9.92 -5.46 -10.73
CA PRO A 74 -10.11 -6.48 -9.71
C PRO A 74 -11.57 -6.98 -9.72
N PRO A 75 -11.83 -8.23 -9.27
CA PRO A 75 -13.10 -8.92 -9.48
C PRO A 75 -14.26 -8.46 -8.58
N CYS A 76 -14.03 -7.52 -7.66
CA CYS A 76 -15.04 -7.06 -6.70
C CYS A 76 -16.02 -6.04 -7.29
N SER A 77 -17.25 -6.06 -6.74
CA SER A 77 -18.36 -5.19 -7.14
C SER A 77 -18.11 -3.70 -6.85
N ILE A 78 -17.48 -3.40 -5.70
CA ILE A 78 -17.20 -2.02 -5.26
C ILE A 78 -15.71 -1.91 -4.92
N PRO A 79 -14.86 -1.57 -5.90
CA PRO A 79 -13.44 -1.39 -5.64
C PRO A 79 -13.18 -0.06 -4.93
N GLY A 80 -12.24 -0.07 -3.97
CA GLY A 80 -11.66 1.16 -3.43
C GLY A 80 -10.70 1.77 -4.45
N LEU A 81 -10.69 3.10 -4.53
CA LEU A 81 -9.78 3.86 -5.40
C LEU A 81 -8.72 4.55 -4.54
N LEU A 82 -7.45 4.38 -4.91
CA LEU A 82 -6.35 5.18 -4.36
C LEU A 82 -5.64 5.92 -5.49
N THR A 83 -5.41 7.21 -5.30
CA THR A 83 -4.75 8.07 -6.29
C THR A 83 -3.38 8.49 -5.80
N THR A 84 -2.47 8.87 -6.70
CA THR A 84 -1.12 9.32 -6.32
C THR A 84 -1.12 10.63 -5.53
N SER A 85 -2.19 11.42 -5.59
CA SER A 85 -2.39 12.57 -4.70
C SER A 85 -2.55 12.15 -3.23
N THR A 86 -2.89 10.90 -2.95
CA THR A 86 -2.99 10.33 -1.60
C THR A 86 -1.65 9.72 -1.15
N LEU A 87 -0.55 10.49 -1.31
CA LEU A 87 0.79 10.08 -0.88
C LEU A 87 0.76 9.50 0.55
N GLY A 88 1.32 8.30 0.72
CA GLY A 88 1.33 7.60 2.01
C GLY A 88 0.10 6.75 2.30
N SER A 89 -0.90 6.67 1.40
CA SER A 89 -2.08 5.82 1.60
C SER A 89 -1.84 4.36 1.23
N TYR A 90 -0.76 4.07 0.53
CA TYR A 90 -0.37 2.71 0.15
C TYR A 90 1.15 2.55 -0.05
N VAL A 91 1.61 1.31 0.01
CA VAL A 91 3.00 0.89 -0.22
C VAL A 91 3.00 -0.39 -1.07
N PRO A 92 3.36 -0.32 -2.36
CA PRO A 92 3.57 -1.49 -3.19
C PRO A 92 4.94 -2.13 -2.90
N PHE A 93 5.04 -3.46 -3.00
CA PHE A 93 6.28 -4.20 -2.74
C PHE A 93 6.75 -4.99 -3.95
N ARG A 94 8.05 -5.29 -4.04
CA ARG A 94 8.62 -6.06 -5.17
C ARG A 94 7.95 -7.40 -5.47
N ASN A 95 7.36 -8.05 -4.47
CA ASN A 95 6.62 -9.31 -4.64
C ASN A 95 5.22 -9.13 -5.26
N GLY A 96 4.82 -7.90 -5.61
CA GLY A 96 3.50 -7.58 -6.15
C GLY A 96 2.40 -7.44 -5.10
N SER A 97 2.70 -7.53 -3.80
CA SER A 97 1.72 -7.17 -2.77
C SER A 97 1.63 -5.66 -2.60
N LEU A 98 0.48 -5.18 -2.14
CA LEU A 98 0.19 -3.78 -1.86
C LEU A 98 -0.29 -3.66 -0.42
N PHE A 99 0.41 -2.88 0.41
CA PHE A 99 -0.10 -2.52 1.72
C PHE A 99 -0.89 -1.23 1.65
N VAL A 100 -2.14 -1.29 2.04
CA VAL A 100 -3.06 -0.16 2.10
C VAL A 100 -3.05 0.38 3.53
N VAL A 101 -2.50 1.58 3.71
CA VAL A 101 -2.14 2.14 5.03
C VAL A 101 -3.37 2.46 5.87
N HIS A 102 -4.41 3.06 5.27
CA HIS A 102 -5.60 3.46 6.00
C HIS A 102 -6.40 2.28 6.56
N ASN A 103 -6.37 1.13 5.87
CA ASN A 103 -7.07 -0.10 6.28
C ASN A 103 -6.13 -1.11 6.96
N ASN A 104 -4.86 -0.76 7.16
CA ASN A 104 -3.83 -1.66 7.68
C ASN A 104 -3.85 -3.05 7.00
N LYS A 105 -4.05 -3.08 5.68
CA LYS A 105 -4.37 -4.30 4.93
C LYS A 105 -3.30 -4.59 3.89
N LEU A 106 -2.85 -5.84 3.84
CA LEU A 106 -2.04 -6.35 2.72
C LEU A 106 -2.97 -6.95 1.66
N VAL A 107 -2.85 -6.47 0.43
CA VAL A 107 -3.63 -6.89 -0.74
C VAL A 107 -2.70 -7.61 -1.71
N HIS A 108 -3.18 -8.72 -2.28
CA HIS A 108 -2.40 -9.56 -3.20
C HIS A 108 -2.75 -9.25 -4.66
N PRO A 109 -1.84 -9.51 -5.62
CA PRO A 109 -2.02 -9.15 -7.03
C PRO A 109 -3.38 -9.45 -7.68
N PRO A 110 -4.07 -10.57 -7.38
CA PRO A 110 -5.39 -10.84 -7.97
C PRO A 110 -6.49 -9.87 -7.52
N ASP A 111 -6.31 -9.22 -6.36
CA ASP A 111 -7.33 -8.42 -5.69
C ASP A 111 -7.16 -6.91 -5.92
N TYR A 112 -6.21 -6.52 -6.76
CA TYR A 112 -6.00 -5.12 -7.12
C TYR A 112 -5.46 -4.99 -8.54
N CYS A 113 -5.56 -3.78 -9.07
CA CYS A 113 -4.85 -3.37 -10.27
C CYS A 113 -4.19 -2.00 -10.03
N ILE A 114 -3.07 -1.74 -10.69
CA ILE A 114 -2.40 -0.45 -10.69
C ILE A 114 -2.71 0.33 -11.97
N ASP A 115 -2.49 1.62 -11.94
CA ASP A 115 -2.47 2.49 -13.10
C ASP A 115 -1.39 3.57 -12.92
N TYR A 116 -1.19 4.43 -13.91
CA TYR A 116 -0.12 5.43 -13.90
C TYR A 116 -0.20 6.36 -12.69
N ASN A 117 -1.43 6.75 -12.32
CA ASN A 117 -1.70 7.69 -11.23
C ASN A 117 -2.73 7.20 -10.21
N ALA A 118 -3.17 5.95 -10.30
CA ALA A 118 -4.22 5.41 -9.46
C ALA A 118 -4.11 3.90 -9.30
N MET A 119 -4.94 3.32 -8.45
CA MET A 119 -5.12 1.88 -8.31
C MET A 119 -6.51 1.58 -7.81
N LEU A 120 -7.01 0.40 -8.18
CA LEU A 120 -8.24 -0.17 -7.64
C LEU A 120 -7.88 -1.40 -6.82
N TYR A 121 -8.54 -1.57 -5.69
CA TYR A 121 -8.36 -2.75 -4.85
C TYR A 121 -9.68 -3.20 -4.25
N CYS A 122 -9.79 -4.48 -3.91
CA CYS A 122 -10.99 -5.00 -3.29
C CYS A 122 -11.06 -4.68 -1.80
N LEU A 123 -12.12 -3.94 -1.47
CA LEU A 123 -12.62 -3.82 -0.10
C LEU A 123 -13.20 -5.19 0.29
N GLN A 124 -12.90 -5.69 1.48
CA GLN A 124 -13.58 -6.89 1.97
C GLN A 124 -14.97 -6.46 2.45
N GLU A 125 -16.00 -7.11 1.92
CA GLU A 125 -17.42 -6.79 2.19
C GLU A 125 -17.78 -6.80 3.68
N GLU A 126 -17.00 -7.48 4.52
CA GLU A 126 -17.30 -7.62 5.95
C GLU A 126 -16.95 -6.41 6.82
N GLN A 127 -16.29 -5.35 6.31
CA GLN A 127 -15.96 -4.17 7.14
C GLN A 127 -16.32 -2.79 6.58
N GLU A 128 -16.64 -2.64 5.29
CA GLU A 128 -16.88 -1.31 4.70
C GLU A 128 -18.26 -1.11 4.05
N ALA A 129 -19.02 -2.19 3.83
CA ALA A 129 -20.40 -2.11 3.33
C ALA A 129 -21.44 -1.90 4.44
N GLN A 130 -21.02 -1.83 5.71
CA GLN A 130 -21.87 -1.34 6.79
C GLN A 130 -21.61 0.15 6.92
N ASN A 131 -22.60 0.96 6.57
CA ASN A 131 -22.77 2.37 6.95
C ASN A 131 -21.79 2.76 8.06
N ILE A 132 -20.68 3.42 7.71
CA ILE A 132 -19.74 3.92 8.70
C ILE A 132 -20.48 5.04 9.44
N THR A 133 -21.20 4.68 10.49
CA THR A 133 -21.84 5.61 11.44
C THR A 133 -20.83 6.15 12.43
N PHE A 134 -19.53 5.85 12.27
CA PHE A 134 -18.50 6.25 13.21
C PHE A 134 -17.24 6.83 12.55
N VAL A 135 -16.78 7.98 13.03
CA VAL A 135 -15.53 8.61 12.62
C VAL A 135 -14.35 7.89 13.28
N GLN A 136 -13.38 7.45 12.49
CA GLN A 136 -12.16 6.85 13.03
C GLN A 136 -11.19 7.94 13.52
N VAL A 137 -10.72 7.83 14.76
CA VAL A 137 -9.72 8.71 15.36
C VAL A 137 -8.44 7.91 15.54
N LYS A 138 -7.39 8.30 14.81
CA LYS A 138 -6.10 7.62 14.87
C LYS A 138 -5.33 8.02 16.13
N LYS A 139 -4.67 7.07 16.78
CA LYS A 139 -3.72 7.32 17.87
C LYS A 139 -2.36 6.71 17.57
N CYS A 140 -1.31 7.43 17.99
CA CYS A 140 0.08 7.04 17.73
C CYS A 140 0.53 5.80 18.54
N CYS A 141 -0.08 5.56 19.70
CA CYS A 141 0.26 4.45 20.58
C CYS A 141 -0.88 3.42 20.61
N GLY A 142 -0.53 2.14 20.74
CA GLY A 142 -1.47 1.02 20.71
C GLY A 142 -2.48 1.02 21.87
N GLU A 143 -3.29 -0.04 21.96
CA GLU A 143 -4.30 -0.18 23.02
C GLU A 143 -3.73 0.04 24.44
N ASN A 144 -4.43 0.86 25.24
CA ASN A 144 -4.05 1.22 26.60
C ASN A 144 -2.64 1.85 26.75
N ALA A 145 -2.13 2.53 25.72
CA ALA A 145 -0.83 3.20 25.76
C ALA A 145 -0.89 4.71 25.40
N ILE A 146 -0.19 5.53 26.19
CA ILE A 146 -0.04 6.98 25.97
C ILE A 146 1.39 7.27 25.51
N PHE A 147 1.55 8.19 24.56
CA PHE A 147 2.86 8.70 24.21
C PHE A 147 3.40 9.61 25.32
N SER A 148 4.53 9.24 25.92
CA SER A 148 5.26 10.11 26.85
C SER A 148 6.20 11.02 26.09
N ASP A 149 5.93 12.32 26.13
CA ASP A 149 6.81 13.30 25.50
C ASP A 149 8.18 13.39 26.19
N THR A 150 8.26 13.05 27.48
CA THR A 150 9.51 13.02 28.23
C THR A 150 10.41 11.86 27.79
N ASN A 151 9.83 10.66 27.64
CA ASN A 151 10.61 9.46 27.31
C ASN A 151 10.68 9.20 25.81
N LYS A 152 9.87 9.90 25.00
CA LYS A 152 9.65 9.64 23.57
C LYS A 152 9.24 8.19 23.28
N THR A 153 8.46 7.59 24.20
CA THR A 153 7.99 6.20 24.08
C THR A 153 6.49 6.07 24.39
N CYS A 154 5.87 5.00 23.91
CA CYS A 154 4.53 4.61 24.35
C CYS A 154 4.60 3.91 25.71
N ILE A 155 3.90 4.45 26.71
CA ILE A 155 3.79 3.89 28.06
C ILE A 155 2.45 3.17 28.18
N HIS A 156 2.50 1.86 28.44
CA HIS A 156 1.31 1.05 28.71
C HIS A 156 0.81 1.28 30.13
N MET A 157 -0.46 1.68 30.25
CA MET A 157 -1.10 1.89 31.53
C MET A 157 -1.63 0.56 32.07
N LYS A 158 -1.17 0.15 33.25
CA LYS A 158 -1.72 -1.01 33.95
C LYS A 158 -3.15 -0.69 34.44
N ASN A 159 -4.04 -1.67 34.36
CA ASN A 159 -5.42 -1.63 34.89
C ASN A 159 -6.39 -0.65 34.22
N GLY A 160 -6.20 -0.28 32.94
CA GLY A 160 -7.16 0.55 32.21
C GLY A 160 -7.33 1.96 32.80
N GLY A 161 -6.30 2.48 33.46
CA GLY A 161 -6.32 3.74 34.21
C GLY A 161 -6.61 5.00 33.39
N TYR A 162 -6.72 4.89 32.06
CA TYR A 162 -7.28 5.94 31.22
C TYR A 162 -7.98 5.31 30.01
N LYS A 163 -9.18 5.81 29.71
CA LYS A 163 -9.88 5.56 28.45
C LYS A 163 -10.03 6.91 27.76
N VAL A 164 -9.50 7.01 26.54
CA VAL A 164 -9.75 8.19 25.71
C VAL A 164 -11.16 8.04 25.15
N ASP A 165 -12.08 8.84 25.67
CA ASP A 165 -13.42 8.93 25.11
C ASP A 165 -13.38 9.85 23.88
N VAL A 166 -13.78 9.31 22.74
CA VAL A 166 -13.88 10.04 21.47
C VAL A 166 -15.34 10.32 21.08
N GLY A 167 -16.29 9.97 21.94
CA GLY A 167 -17.73 10.01 21.68
C GLY A 167 -18.24 8.70 21.07
N SER A 168 -19.54 8.46 21.19
CA SER A 168 -20.23 7.23 20.75
C SER A 168 -20.21 6.99 19.25
N GLU A 169 -20.04 8.06 18.47
CA GLU A 169 -19.95 8.02 17.00
C GLU A 169 -18.49 8.00 16.53
N LYS A 170 -17.52 7.68 17.39
CA LYS A 170 -16.11 7.61 16.99
C LYS A 170 -15.44 6.36 17.53
N ARG A 171 -14.46 5.86 16.79
CA ARG A 171 -13.64 4.72 17.21
C ARG A 171 -12.16 5.07 17.14
N LEU A 172 -11.45 4.74 18.22
CA LEU A 172 -10.00 4.83 18.24
C LEU A 172 -9.41 3.68 17.42
N VAL A 173 -8.56 4.03 16.46
CA VAL A 173 -7.81 3.07 15.65
C VAL A 173 -6.33 3.36 15.76
N GLU A 174 -5.49 2.34 15.57
CA GLU A 174 -4.04 2.50 15.58
C GLU A 174 -3.56 3.14 14.28
N GLY A 175 -2.67 4.12 14.36
CA GLY A 175 -2.06 4.75 13.18
C GLY A 175 -1.64 6.19 13.40
N PHE A 176 -0.86 6.72 12.45
CA PHE A 176 -0.43 8.12 12.47
C PHE A 176 -1.49 9.03 11.85
N PRO A 177 -1.80 10.18 12.48
CA PRO A 177 -2.58 11.25 11.85
C PRO A 177 -1.91 11.69 10.54
N ASN A 178 -2.72 11.98 9.52
CA ASN A 178 -2.24 12.46 8.22
C ASN A 178 -1.93 13.95 8.26
#